data_AF-A0A1W1YTH6-F1
#
_entry.id   AF-A0A1W1YTH6-F1
#
_cell.length_a   1.000
_cell.length_b   1.000
_cell.length_c   1.000
_cell.angle_alpha   90.00
_cell.angle_beta   90.00
_cell.angle_gamma   90.00
#
_symmetry.space_group_name_H-M   'P 1'
#
loop_
_entity.id
_entity.type
_entity.pdbx_description
1 polymer ?
#
loop_
_entity_poly.entity_id
_entity_poly.type
_entity_poly.pdbx_seq_one_letter_code
_entity_poly.pdbx_strand_id
1 'polypeptide(L)'
;MAGEYIKKLFENDYLVWLSVLGSLLFKLCFPETTYLYAAGAVLGIMIIDLLTKLYALSKQSGGLKKAVGTHKITSSAFAKGTLDKLLVFGVMLIICGLAYRLTPITEVATWLTQIIFTLMFLRDALSILENLNDAGVKGLGIFKKVIRNKMSEYIGSDENDKEENNHE
;
A
#
# COMPACT_ATOMS: atom_id res chain seq x y z
N MET A 1 5.60 24.47 -28.50
CA MET A 1 5.08 23.14 -28.10
C MET A 1 4.51 23.12 -26.68
N ALA A 2 5.24 23.43 -25.60
CA ALA A 2 4.71 23.35 -24.23
C ALA A 2 3.42 24.19 -23.97
N GLY A 3 3.33 25.40 -24.52
CA GLY A 3 2.15 26.28 -24.32
C GLY A 3 0.85 25.79 -24.99
N GLU A 4 0.94 25.00 -26.05
CA GLU A 4 -0.23 24.39 -26.71
C GLU A 4 -0.82 23.24 -25.88
N TYR A 5 0.05 22.43 -25.26
CA TYR A 5 -0.38 21.36 -24.35
C TYR A 5 -1.02 21.91 -23.08
N ILE A 6 -0.50 23.02 -22.54
CA ILE A 6 -1.10 23.71 -21.39
C ILE A 6 -2.50 24.23 -21.76
N LYS A 7 -2.67 24.85 -22.94
CA LYS A 7 -3.99 25.28 -23.41
C LYS A 7 -5.00 24.12 -23.51
N LYS A 8 -4.59 22.98 -24.06
CA LYS A 8 -5.44 21.78 -24.15
C LYS A 8 -5.82 21.17 -22.79
N LEU A 9 -4.96 21.32 -21.77
CA LEU A 9 -5.27 20.90 -20.40
C LEU A 9 -6.38 21.76 -19.78
N PHE A 10 -6.45 23.05 -20.10
CA PHE A 10 -7.46 23.98 -19.60
C PHE A 10 -8.74 24.06 -20.46
N GLU A 11 -8.72 23.54 -21.69
CA GLU A 11 -9.92 23.41 -22.54
C GLU A 11 -10.83 22.25 -22.13
N ASN A 12 -10.30 21.26 -21.41
CA ASN A 12 -11.06 20.10 -20.97
C ASN A 12 -11.53 20.30 -19.52
N ASP A 13 -12.77 20.74 -19.34
CA ASP A 13 -13.37 20.96 -18.01
C ASP A 13 -13.19 19.75 -17.08
N TYR A 14 -13.26 18.53 -17.62
CA TYR A 14 -13.01 17.30 -16.87
C TYR A 14 -11.58 17.20 -16.32
N LEU A 15 -10.56 17.55 -17.12
CA LEU A 15 -9.16 17.54 -16.68
C LEU A 15 -8.91 18.64 -15.64
N VAL A 16 -9.54 19.80 -15.83
CA VAL A 16 -9.47 20.91 -14.87
C VAL A 16 -10.09 20.49 -13.54
N TRP A 17 -11.31 19.98 -13.51
CA TRP A 17 -11.95 19.48 -12.28
C TRP A 17 -11.18 18.32 -11.64
N LEU A 18 -10.66 17.38 -12.43
CA LEU A 18 -9.83 16.29 -11.92
C LEU A 18 -8.55 16.81 -11.27
N SER A 19 -7.91 17.81 -11.87
CA SER A 19 -6.68 18.42 -11.34
C SER A 19 -6.94 19.26 -10.08
N VAL A 20 -8.08 19.95 -9.99
CA VAL A 20 -8.51 20.66 -8.78
C VAL A 20 -8.81 19.67 -7.65
N LEU A 21 -9.60 18.63 -7.93
CA LEU A 21 -9.91 17.58 -6.95
C LEU A 21 -8.62 16.86 -6.50
N GLY A 22 -7.74 16.54 -7.45
CA GLY A 22 -6.44 15.95 -7.18
C GLY A 22 -5.55 16.85 -6.32
N SER A 23 -5.52 18.16 -6.58
CA SER A 23 -4.78 19.13 -5.78
C SER A 23 -5.33 19.25 -4.36
N LEU A 24 -6.66 19.25 -4.20
CA LEU A 24 -7.31 19.26 -2.89
C LEU A 24 -6.99 18.00 -2.08
N LEU A 25 -7.10 16.82 -2.70
CA LEU A 25 -6.74 15.55 -2.07
C LEU A 25 -5.26 15.50 -1.72
N PHE A 26 -4.39 15.95 -2.63
CA PHE A 26 -2.95 16.00 -2.38
C PHE A 26 -2.61 16.90 -1.19
N LYS A 27 -3.20 18.10 -1.13
CA LYS A 27 -3.00 19.02 0.00
C LYS A 27 -3.62 18.50 1.30
N LEU A 28 -4.64 17.65 1.21
CA LEU A 28 -5.29 17.00 2.35
C LEU A 28 -4.47 15.85 2.92
N CYS A 29 -3.95 14.99 2.05
CA CYS A 29 -3.18 13.82 2.47
C CYS A 29 -1.71 14.14 2.77
N PHE A 30 -1.15 15.20 2.17
CA PHE A 30 0.28 15.56 2.28
C PHE A 30 0.45 17.01 2.76
N PRO A 31 0.17 17.30 4.04
CA PRO A 31 0.37 18.63 4.59
C PRO A 31 1.86 19.01 4.69
N GLU A 32 2.75 18.00 4.79
CA GLU A 32 4.19 18.17 5.03
C GLU A 32 5.04 17.28 4.11
N THR A 33 6.29 17.70 3.87
CA THR A 33 7.21 16.97 2.98
C THR A 33 7.59 15.59 3.51
N THR A 34 7.70 15.44 4.84
CA THR A 34 7.95 14.15 5.50
C THR A 34 6.85 13.12 5.21
N TYR A 35 5.60 13.58 5.11
CA TYR A 35 4.45 12.74 4.80
C TYR A 35 4.49 12.26 3.36
N LEU A 36 4.95 13.11 2.45
CA LEU A 36 5.08 12.79 1.03
C LEU A 36 6.08 11.66 0.79
N TYR A 37 7.27 11.74 1.40
CA TYR A 37 8.28 10.69 1.25
C TYR A 37 7.82 9.36 1.84
N ALA A 38 7.23 9.38 3.02
CA ALA A 38 6.76 8.17 3.68
C ALA A 38 5.56 7.54 2.95
N ALA A 39 4.60 8.34 2.48
CA ALA A 39 3.52 7.86 1.65
C ALA A 39 4.00 7.34 0.29
N GLY A 40 5.00 7.98 -0.31
CA GLY A 40 5.65 7.49 -1.53
C GLY A 40 6.32 6.14 -1.33
N ALA A 41 6.98 5.92 -0.18
CA ALA A 41 7.56 4.64 0.17
C ALA A 41 6.50 3.54 0.34
N VAL A 42 5.37 3.86 1.00
CA VAL A 42 4.27 2.91 1.19
C VAL A 42 3.56 2.61 -0.15
N LEU A 43 3.35 3.60 -1.02
CA LEU A 43 2.86 3.39 -2.38
C LEU A 43 3.82 2.51 -3.20
N GLY A 44 5.12 2.80 -3.11
CA GLY A 44 6.15 2.04 -3.80
C GLY A 44 6.13 0.56 -3.39
N ILE A 45 6.08 0.28 -2.08
CA ILE A 45 6.04 -1.11 -1.62
C ILE A 45 4.72 -1.80 -1.95
N MET A 46 3.59 -1.08 -1.95
CA MET A 46 2.33 -1.62 -2.42
C MET A 46 2.39 -2.04 -3.89
N ILE A 47 3.00 -1.23 -4.76
CA ILE A 47 3.20 -1.60 -6.17
C ILE A 47 4.06 -2.87 -6.27
N ILE A 48 5.15 -2.94 -5.50
CA ILE A 48 6.01 -4.13 -5.46
C ILE A 48 5.24 -5.36 -4.95
N ASP A 49 4.38 -5.20 -3.93
CA ASP A 49 3.52 -6.28 -3.44
C ASP A 49 2.59 -6.81 -4.53
N LEU A 50 1.93 -5.92 -5.27
CA LEU A 50 1.10 -6.33 -6.40
C LEU A 50 1.89 -7.06 -7.49
N LEU A 51 3.09 -6.56 -7.83
CA LEU A 51 3.97 -7.21 -8.81
C LEU A 51 4.44 -8.58 -8.34
N THR A 52 4.82 -8.73 -7.07
CA THR A 52 5.25 -10.02 -6.51
C THR A 52 4.11 -11.01 -6.41
N LYS A 53 2.89 -10.56 -6.10
CA LYS A 53 1.68 -11.39 -6.15
C LYS A 53 1.37 -11.89 -7.56
N LEU A 54 1.48 -11.02 -8.57
CA LEU A 54 1.34 -11.39 -9.97
C LEU A 54 2.41 -12.41 -10.40
N TYR A 55 3.65 -12.20 -9.98
CA TYR A 55 4.76 -13.12 -10.24
C TYR A 55 4.52 -14.50 -9.60
N ALA A 56 4.10 -14.53 -8.33
CA ALA A 56 3.80 -15.77 -7.61
C ALA A 56 2.70 -16.57 -8.31
N LEU A 57 1.59 -15.91 -8.68
CA LEU A 57 0.46 -16.54 -9.36
C LEU A 57 0.83 -17.07 -10.75
N SER A 58 1.64 -16.31 -11.48
CA SER A 58 2.19 -16.71 -12.77
C SER A 58 3.02 -17.99 -12.66
N LYS A 59 3.90 -18.07 -11.64
CA LYS A 59 4.77 -19.22 -11.43
C LYS A 59 4.01 -20.46 -10.97
N GLN A 60 3.04 -20.30 -10.07
CA GLN A 60 2.16 -21.40 -9.64
C GLN A 60 1.27 -21.95 -10.77
N SER A 61 0.91 -21.11 -11.75
CA SER A 61 0.07 -21.50 -12.89
C SER A 61 0.85 -22.10 -14.07
N GLY A 62 2.16 -22.36 -13.91
CA GLY A 62 3.01 -22.92 -14.97
C GLY A 62 3.38 -21.93 -16.08
N GLY A 63 3.37 -20.62 -15.80
CA GLY A 63 3.82 -19.54 -16.68
C GLY A 63 2.77 -18.47 -17.00
N LEU A 64 3.22 -17.26 -17.37
CA LEU A 64 2.37 -16.08 -17.65
C LEU A 64 1.26 -16.35 -18.68
N LYS A 65 1.58 -17.07 -19.76
CA LYS A 65 0.62 -17.38 -20.84
C LYS A 65 -0.51 -18.32 -20.39
N LYS A 66 -0.24 -19.27 -19.48
CA LYS A 66 -1.26 -20.16 -18.90
C LYS A 66 -2.02 -19.51 -17.76
N ALA A 67 -1.40 -18.59 -17.01
CA ALA A 67 -2.05 -17.86 -15.92
C ALA A 67 -3.12 -16.87 -16.42
N VAL A 68 -2.88 -16.21 -17.56
CA VAL A 68 -3.88 -15.37 -18.25
C VAL A 68 -4.95 -16.24 -18.91
N GLY A 69 -4.58 -17.39 -19.48
CA GLY A 69 -5.52 -18.34 -20.10
C GLY A 69 -6.43 -19.08 -19.12
N THR A 70 -6.02 -19.26 -17.85
CA THR A 70 -6.79 -19.98 -16.83
C THR A 70 -7.69 -19.06 -15.97
N HIS A 71 -7.83 -17.78 -16.32
CA HIS A 71 -8.66 -16.81 -15.58
C HIS A 71 -8.27 -16.61 -14.10
N LYS A 72 -7.12 -17.14 -13.64
CA LYS A 72 -6.68 -16.99 -12.24
C LYS A 72 -6.21 -15.58 -11.93
N ILE A 73 -5.56 -14.90 -12.89
CA ILE A 73 -5.17 -13.48 -12.78
C ILE A 73 -6.41 -12.56 -12.79
N THR A 74 -7.50 -12.97 -13.46
CA THR A 74 -8.79 -12.27 -13.50
C THR A 74 -9.79 -12.80 -12.47
N SER A 75 -9.34 -13.56 -11.46
CA SER A 75 -10.26 -13.95 -10.39
C SER A 75 -10.64 -12.70 -9.60
N SER A 76 -11.93 -12.51 -9.36
CA SER A 76 -12.48 -11.44 -8.52
C SER A 76 -11.77 -11.33 -7.16
N ALA A 77 -11.16 -12.42 -6.66
CA ALA A 77 -10.35 -12.45 -5.45
C ALA A 77 -9.04 -11.64 -5.54
N PHE A 78 -8.33 -11.66 -6.68
CA PHE A 78 -7.12 -10.83 -6.85
C PHE A 78 -7.49 -9.35 -6.87
N ALA A 79 -8.48 -8.98 -7.70
CA ALA A 79 -8.96 -7.61 -7.81
C ALA A 79 -9.54 -7.09 -6.49
N LYS A 80 -10.32 -7.91 -5.79
CA LYS A 80 -10.89 -7.56 -4.48
C LYS A 80 -9.81 -7.36 -3.42
N GLY A 81 -8.84 -8.28 -3.32
CA GLY A 81 -7.73 -8.12 -2.35
C GLY A 81 -6.85 -6.90 -2.63
N THR A 82 -6.61 -6.56 -3.90
CA THR A 82 -5.89 -5.34 -4.29
C THR A 82 -6.69 -4.08 -3.98
N LEU A 83 -8.00 -4.10 -4.25
CA LEU A 83 -8.89 -2.96 -4.00
C LEU A 83 -9.07 -2.72 -2.50
N ASP A 84 -9.19 -3.77 -1.70
CA ASP A 84 -9.24 -3.69 -0.24
C ASP A 84 -7.95 -3.09 0.32
N LYS A 85 -6.77 -3.52 -0.18
CA LYS A 85 -5.48 -2.92 0.20
C LYS A 85 -5.40 -1.45 -0.16
N LEU A 86 -5.80 -1.08 -1.38
CA LEU A 86 -5.79 0.31 -1.83
C LEU A 86 -6.75 1.18 -1.01
N LEU A 87 -7.92 0.64 -0.64
CA LEU A 87 -8.89 1.32 0.22
C LEU A 87 -8.34 1.54 1.62
N VAL A 88 -7.79 0.51 2.26
CA VAL A 88 -7.14 0.64 3.57
C VAL A 88 -6.03 1.68 3.51
N PHE A 89 -5.21 1.66 2.46
CA PHE A 89 -4.16 2.65 2.28
C PHE A 89 -4.69 4.08 2.12
N GLY A 90 -5.68 4.29 1.25
CA GLY A 90 -6.29 5.59 1.04
C GLY A 90 -6.95 6.14 2.31
N VAL A 91 -7.66 5.29 3.06
CA VAL A 91 -8.27 5.66 4.34
C VAL A 91 -7.20 6.05 5.36
N MET A 92 -6.12 5.28 5.48
CA MET A 92 -5.03 5.61 6.41
C MET A 92 -4.32 6.92 6.05
N LEU A 93 -4.09 7.19 4.76
CA LEU A 93 -3.54 8.48 4.31
C LEU A 93 -4.43 9.66 4.73
N ILE A 94 -5.74 9.53 4.53
CA ILE A 94 -6.72 10.57 4.91
C ILE A 94 -6.70 10.77 6.42
N ILE A 95 -6.69 9.68 7.20
CA ILE A 95 -6.63 9.74 8.67
C ILE A 95 -5.35 10.48 9.12
N CYS A 96 -4.18 10.13 8.57
CA CYS A 96 -2.92 10.81 8.90
C CYS A 96 -2.96 12.30 8.54
N GLY A 97 -3.47 12.64 7.36
CA GLY A 97 -3.61 14.05 6.93
C GLY A 97 -4.57 14.87 7.80
N LEU A 98 -5.67 14.25 8.25
CA LEU A 98 -6.62 14.87 9.18
C LEU A 98 -6.04 14.98 10.60
N ALA A 99 -5.35 13.94 11.09
CA ALA A 99 -4.71 13.93 12.41
C ALA A 99 -3.69 15.07 12.55
N TYR A 100 -2.93 15.36 11.49
CA TYR A 100 -2.02 16.49 11.44
C TYR A 100 -2.72 17.85 11.59
N ARG A 101 -3.93 18.00 11.07
CA ARG A 101 -4.70 19.25 11.15
C ARG A 101 -5.46 19.42 12.46
N LEU A 102 -5.82 18.32 13.12
CA LEU A 102 -6.55 18.33 14.38
C LEU A 102 -5.62 18.50 15.59
N THR A 103 -4.38 18.04 15.48
CA THR A 103 -3.47 18.04 16.63
C THR A 103 -2.79 19.42 16.77
N PRO A 104 -2.92 20.09 17.93
CA PRO A 104 -2.26 21.38 18.15
C PRO A 104 -0.73 21.27 18.23
N ILE A 105 -0.21 20.05 18.44
CA ILE A 105 1.21 19.72 18.48
C ILE A 105 1.57 18.92 17.22
N THR A 106 2.21 19.57 16.26
CA THR A 106 2.60 18.99 14.96
C THR A 106 3.57 17.81 15.07
N GLU A 107 4.40 17.79 16.11
CA GLU A 107 5.34 16.69 16.39
C GLU A 107 4.62 15.37 16.70
N VAL A 108 3.56 15.42 17.51
CA VAL A 108 2.78 14.23 17.89
C VAL A 108 2.11 13.63 16.66
N ALA A 109 1.52 14.46 15.80
CA ALA A 109 0.91 13.99 14.57
C ALA A 109 1.92 13.39 13.58
N THR A 110 3.10 14.00 13.48
CA THR A 110 4.20 13.49 12.64
C THR A 110 4.69 12.14 13.13
N TRP A 111 4.88 11.99 14.44
CA TRP A 111 5.27 10.73 15.06
C TRP A 111 4.20 9.64 14.85
N LEU A 112 2.93 9.96 15.07
CA LEU A 112 1.82 9.03 14.85
C LEU A 112 1.76 8.55 13.39
N THR A 113 1.91 9.48 12.45
CA THR A 113 1.92 9.15 11.02
C THR A 113 3.09 8.26 10.65
N GLN A 114 4.28 8.52 11.19
CA GLN A 114 5.45 7.67 10.97
C GLN A 114 5.20 6.23 11.45
N ILE A 115 4.54 6.04 12.59
CA ILE A 115 4.17 4.71 13.08
C ILE A 115 3.20 4.04 12.11
N ILE A 116 2.12 4.74 11.72
CA ILE A 116 1.10 4.18 10.81
C ILE A 116 1.75 3.75 9.49
N PHE A 117 2.56 4.62 8.88
CA PHE A 117 3.23 4.30 7.61
C PHE A 117 4.28 3.19 7.76
N THR A 118 4.98 3.13 8.89
CA THR A 118 5.90 2.02 9.18
C THR A 118 5.14 0.69 9.28
N LEU A 119 4.02 0.65 10.01
CA LEU A 119 3.19 -0.55 10.12
C LEU A 119 2.67 -1.00 8.75
N MET A 120 2.18 -0.08 7.93
CA MET A 120 1.73 -0.36 6.57
C MET A 120 2.86 -0.91 5.70
N PHE A 121 4.05 -0.29 5.76
CA PHE A 121 5.22 -0.76 5.06
C PHE A 121 5.62 -2.18 5.48
N LEU A 122 5.68 -2.47 6.78
CA LEU A 122 6.04 -3.79 7.31
C LEU A 122 5.00 -4.84 6.89
N ARG A 123 3.71 -4.49 6.87
CA ARG A 123 2.63 -5.38 6.42
C ARG A 123 2.77 -5.76 4.95
N ASP A 124 2.99 -4.80 4.07
CA ASP A 124 3.18 -5.10 2.65
C ASP A 124 4.52 -5.81 2.39
N ALA A 125 5.56 -5.53 3.17
CA ALA A 125 6.81 -6.28 3.12
C ALA A 125 6.62 -7.77 3.50
N LEU A 126 5.83 -8.08 4.53
CA LEU A 126 5.48 -9.47 4.87
C LEU A 126 4.72 -10.15 3.73
N SER A 127 3.72 -9.46 3.17
CA SER A 127 2.93 -9.93 2.03
C SER A 127 3.82 -10.23 0.80
N ILE A 128 4.81 -9.39 0.52
CA ILE A 128 5.82 -9.65 -0.53
C ILE A 128 6.61 -10.92 -0.24
N LEU A 129 7.11 -11.08 0.99
CA LEU A 129 7.90 -12.26 1.36
C LEU A 129 7.08 -13.55 1.26
N GLU A 130 5.79 -13.50 1.61
CA GLU A 130 4.85 -14.60 1.46
C GLU A 130 4.63 -14.94 -0.02
N ASN A 131 4.32 -13.94 -0.85
CA ASN A 131 4.17 -14.12 -2.30
C ASN A 131 5.44 -14.72 -2.94
N LEU A 132 6.63 -14.30 -2.52
CA LEU A 132 7.89 -14.85 -3.02
C LEU A 132 8.16 -16.29 -2.54
N ASN A 133 7.81 -16.61 -1.29
CA ASN A 133 7.91 -17.98 -0.76
C ASN A 133 6.95 -18.91 -1.52
N ASP A 134 5.73 -18.47 -1.77
CA ASP A 134 4.71 -19.13 -2.60
C ASP A 134 5.16 -19.33 -4.06
N ALA A 135 6.03 -18.46 -4.55
CA ALA A 135 6.70 -18.59 -5.83
C ALA A 135 7.92 -19.55 -5.77
N GLY A 136 8.20 -20.19 -4.64
CA GLY A 136 9.32 -21.12 -4.44
C GLY A 136 10.67 -20.46 -4.19
N VAL A 137 10.72 -19.18 -3.83
CA VAL A 137 11.97 -18.54 -3.39
C VAL A 137 12.31 -18.99 -1.97
N LYS A 138 13.44 -19.68 -1.81
CA LYS A 138 13.90 -20.21 -0.52
C LYS A 138 14.74 -19.17 0.24
N GLY A 139 14.84 -19.32 1.56
CA GLY A 139 15.70 -18.48 2.41
C GLY A 139 15.04 -17.21 2.98
N LEU A 140 13.75 -16.98 2.72
CA LEU A 140 13.02 -15.79 3.16
C LEU A 140 12.53 -15.85 4.63
N GLY A 141 12.65 -17.01 5.29
CA GLY A 141 12.10 -17.23 6.63
C GLY A 141 12.71 -16.32 7.71
N ILE A 142 14.01 -16.02 7.63
CA ILE A 142 14.68 -15.12 8.59
C ILE A 142 14.13 -13.70 8.43
N PHE A 143 14.01 -13.21 7.19
CA PHE A 143 13.45 -11.90 6.90
C PHE A 143 11.99 -11.81 7.36
N LYS A 144 11.18 -12.84 7.10
CA LYS A 144 9.78 -12.89 7.55
C LYS A 144 9.69 -12.77 9.08
N LYS A 145 10.54 -13.49 9.81
CA LYS A 145 10.59 -13.44 11.28
C LYS A 145 11.00 -12.07 11.80
N VAL A 146 12.01 -11.45 11.21
CA VAL A 146 12.47 -10.10 11.60
C VAL A 146 11.36 -9.06 11.41
N ILE A 147 10.67 -9.09 10.27
CA ILE A 147 9.60 -8.12 9.98
C ILE A 147 8.40 -8.35 10.90
N ARG A 148 8.02 -9.61 11.15
CA ARG A 148 6.93 -9.95 12.09
C ARG A 148 7.24 -9.46 13.50
N ASN A 149 8.48 -9.69 13.97
CA ASN A 149 8.92 -9.23 15.30
C ASN A 149 8.89 -7.69 15.41
N LYS A 150 9.36 -6.99 14.38
CA LYS A 150 9.26 -5.51 14.36
C LYS A 150 7.82 -5.04 14.40
N MET A 151 6.93 -5.67 13.64
CA MET A 151 5.52 -5.31 13.66
C MET A 151 4.89 -5.51 15.05
N SER A 152 5.18 -6.63 15.74
CA SER A 152 4.69 -6.86 17.10
C SER A 152 5.23 -5.86 18.12
N GLU A 153 6.47 -5.39 17.93
CA GLU A 153 7.06 -4.34 18.77
C GLU A 153 6.27 -3.02 18.67
N TYR A 154 5.75 -2.69 17.49
CA TYR A 154 4.93 -1.49 17.28
C TYR A 154 3.47 -1.63 17.71
N ILE A 155 2.88 -2.83 17.63
CA ILE A 155 1.47 -3.08 17.98
C ILE A 155 1.30 -3.31 19.49
N GLY A 156 2.36 -3.69 20.20
CA GLY A 156 2.27 -4.18 21.58
C GLY A 156 1.80 -5.63 21.58
N SER A 157 2.37 -6.43 22.49
CA SER A 157 2.31 -7.90 22.48
C SER A 157 0.96 -8.54 22.83
N ASP A 158 -0.18 -7.90 22.58
CA ASP A 158 -1.50 -8.37 23.05
C ASP A 158 -2.46 -8.91 21.96
N GLU A 159 -2.08 -8.90 20.67
CA GLU A 159 -2.95 -9.42 19.59
C GLU A 159 -2.52 -10.77 18.99
N ASN A 160 -1.36 -11.34 19.37
CA ASN A 160 -0.90 -12.60 18.78
C ASN A 160 -1.65 -13.86 19.25
N ASP A 161 -2.53 -13.78 20.25
CA ASP A 161 -3.26 -14.96 20.77
C ASP A 161 -4.64 -15.22 20.14
N LYS A 162 -5.10 -14.37 19.19
CA LYS A 162 -6.47 -14.50 18.64
C LYS A 162 -6.58 -14.98 17.20
N GLU A 163 -5.51 -14.92 16.39
CA GLU A 163 -5.59 -15.35 14.99
C GLU A 163 -5.17 -16.81 14.75
N GLU A 164 -4.48 -17.47 15.70
CA GLU A 164 -4.11 -18.89 15.57
C GLU A 164 -5.20 -19.88 16.02
N ASN A 165 -6.29 -19.43 16.66
CA ASN A 165 -7.36 -20.31 17.18
C ASN A 165 -8.68 -20.31 16.37
N ASN A 166 -8.74 -19.66 15.20
CA ASN A 166 -9.95 -19.67 14.37
C ASN A 166 -9.88 -20.64 13.18
N HIS A 167 -8.91 -21.57 13.18
CA HIS A 167 -8.75 -22.61 12.16
C HIS A 167 -8.44 -23.99 12.77
N GLU A 168 -9.13 -24.36 13.84
CA GLU A 168 -9.33 -25.77 14.25
C GLU A 168 -10.83 -26.10 14.31
#